data_AF-A0A2V7UX74-F1
#
_entry.id   AF-A0A2V7UX74-F1
#
_cell.length_a   1.000
_cell.length_b   1.000
_cell.length_c   1.000
_cell.angle_alpha   90.00
_cell.angle_beta   90.00
_cell.angle_gamma   90.00
#
_symmetry.space_group_name_H-M   'P 1'
#
loop_
_entity.id
_entity.type
_entity.pdbx_description
1 polymer ?
#
loop_
_entity_poly.entity_id
_entity_poly.type
_entity_poly.pdbx_seq_one_letter_code
_entity_poly.pdbx_strand_id
1 'polypeptide(L)'
;MFARKVSMHLKPNSAAELTRRFEMEIIPLLRKQPGFQDEITFVTTGGKDAFGISLWDRTEDAEAYSRATYPEVAKLLASFVEGTPRVETYEVSNSTFHRIPAAVTPSSR
;
A
#
# COMPACT_ATOMS: atom_id res chain seq x y z
N MET A 1 1.74 -2.93 13.80
CA MET A 1 1.57 -2.95 12.34
C MET A 1 0.42 -2.04 11.94
N PHE A 2 0.66 -1.23 10.92
CA PHE A 2 -0.26 -0.25 10.37
C PHE A 2 -0.43 -0.51 8.87
N ALA A 3 -1.61 -0.21 8.32
CA ALA A 3 -1.89 -0.40 6.90
C ALA A 3 -2.32 0.90 6.24
N ARG A 4 -1.92 1.09 4.99
CA ARG A 4 -2.47 2.11 4.11
C ARG A 4 -3.13 1.43 2.92
N LYS A 5 -4.39 1.77 2.65
CA LYS A 5 -5.11 1.36 1.46
C LYS A 5 -5.15 2.53 0.49
N VAL A 6 -4.72 2.31 -0.74
CA VAL A 6 -4.79 3.30 -1.83
C VAL A 6 -5.74 2.76 -2.89
N SER A 7 -6.91 3.40 -3.04
CA SER A 7 -7.91 3.02 -4.05
C SER A 7 -7.79 3.90 -5.28
N MET A 8 -7.91 3.31 -6.47
CA MET A 8 -7.64 3.93 -7.76
C MET A 8 -8.70 3.55 -8.77
N HIS A 9 -9.18 4.54 -9.54
CA HIS A 9 -9.88 4.29 -10.80
C HIS A 9 -8.84 4.27 -11.92
N LEU A 10 -8.83 3.22 -12.72
CA LEU A 10 -7.86 3.01 -13.78
C LEU A 10 -8.38 3.52 -15.11
N LYS A 11 -7.49 4.15 -15.88
CA LYS A 11 -7.73 4.43 -17.29
C LYS A 11 -7.94 3.12 -18.06
N PRO A 12 -8.72 3.13 -19.16
CA PRO A 12 -8.91 1.95 -19.99
C PRO A 12 -7.59 1.28 -20.39
N ASN A 13 -7.55 -0.05 -20.34
CA ASN A 13 -6.39 -0.87 -20.75
C ASN A 13 -5.08 -0.61 -19.99
N SER A 14 -5.12 0.04 -18.82
CA SER A 14 -3.91 0.41 -18.06
C SER A 14 -3.48 -0.60 -16.99
N ALA A 15 -4.30 -1.60 -16.70
CA ALA A 15 -4.06 -2.55 -15.60
C ALA A 15 -2.73 -3.31 -15.72
N ALA A 16 -2.39 -3.84 -16.89
CA ALA A 16 -1.16 -4.62 -17.07
C ALA A 16 0.10 -3.75 -16.87
N GLU A 17 0.09 -2.53 -17.42
CA GLU A 17 1.22 -1.61 -17.28
C GLU A 17 1.31 -1.05 -15.86
N LEU A 18 0.19 -0.86 -15.17
CA LEU A 18 0.17 -0.56 -13.74
C LEU A 18 0.88 -1.64 -12.94
N THR A 19 0.52 -2.93 -13.13
CA THR A 19 1.17 -4.05 -12.45
C THR A 19 2.68 -4.06 -12.72
N ARG A 20 3.08 -3.85 -13.98
CA ARG A 20 4.50 -3.75 -14.34
C ARG A 20 5.21 -2.57 -13.64
N ARG A 21 4.56 -1.41 -13.56
CA ARG A 21 5.09 -0.24 -12.84
C ARG A 21 5.26 -0.54 -11.35
N PHE A 22 4.34 -1.29 -10.76
CA PHE A 22 4.46 -1.73 -9.36
C PHE A 22 5.71 -2.61 -9.16
N GLU A 23 5.89 -3.62 -10.00
CA GLU A 23 7.02 -4.55 -9.92
C GLU A 23 8.38 -3.87 -10.13
N MET A 24 8.46 -2.99 -11.13
CA MET A 24 9.73 -2.40 -11.56
C MET A 24 10.17 -1.19 -10.73
N GLU A 25 9.24 -0.38 -10.22
CA GLU A 25 9.58 0.92 -9.64
C GLU A 25 8.97 1.14 -8.26
N ILE A 26 7.66 0.93 -8.11
CA ILE A 26 6.97 1.28 -6.85
C ILE A 26 7.40 0.34 -5.72
N ILE A 27 7.33 -0.98 -5.90
CA ILE A 27 7.72 -1.94 -4.84
C ILE A 27 9.19 -1.78 -4.44
N PRO A 28 10.17 -1.66 -5.38
CA PRO A 28 11.55 -1.35 -5.01
C PRO A 28 11.73 -0.04 -4.24
N LEU A 29 10.94 1.00 -4.56
CA LEU A 29 10.95 2.27 -3.85
C LEU A 29 10.36 2.14 -2.43
N LEU A 30 9.26 1.40 -2.28
CA LEU A 30 8.63 1.10 -0.99
C LEU A 30 9.57 0.32 -0.07
N ARG A 31 10.27 -0.68 -0.60
CA ARG A 31 11.25 -1.48 0.16
C ARG A 31 12.42 -0.70 0.74
N LYS A 32 12.69 0.50 0.24
CA LYS A 32 13.72 1.41 0.79
C LYS A 32 13.23 2.22 1.98
N GLN A 33 11.92 2.26 2.22
CA GLN A 33 11.32 3.08 3.26
C GLN A 33 11.48 2.39 4.62
N PRO A 34 11.87 3.13 5.67
CA PRO A 34 11.87 2.60 7.03
C PRO A 34 10.50 2.03 7.40
N GLY A 35 10.49 0.87 8.06
CA GLY A 35 9.28 0.24 8.56
C GLY A 35 8.37 -0.39 7.49
N PHE A 36 8.65 -0.27 6.19
CA PHE A 36 7.87 -0.97 5.15
C PHE A 36 7.97 -2.49 5.34
N GLN A 37 6.83 -3.17 5.34
CA GLN A 37 6.75 -4.62 5.52
C GLN A 37 6.33 -5.33 4.24
N ASP A 38 5.26 -4.87 3.59
CA ASP A 38 4.71 -5.52 2.40
C ASP A 38 3.78 -4.61 1.58
N GLU A 39 3.50 -5.01 0.34
CA GLU A 39 2.52 -4.40 -0.55
C GLU A 39 1.73 -5.49 -1.29
N ILE A 40 0.40 -5.42 -1.22
CA ILE A 40 -0.51 -6.28 -1.98
C ILE A 40 -1.39 -5.41 -2.87
N THR A 41 -1.25 -5.58 -4.18
CA THR A 41 -2.02 -4.83 -5.17
C THR A 41 -3.09 -5.71 -5.81
N PHE A 42 -4.32 -5.19 -5.87
CA PHE A 42 -5.49 -5.84 -6.41
C PHE A 42 -6.01 -5.05 -7.60
N VAL A 43 -6.39 -5.74 -8.67
CA VAL A 43 -7.10 -5.18 -9.82
C VAL A 43 -8.45 -5.91 -9.92
N THR A 44 -9.54 -5.17 -10.10
CA THR A 44 -10.86 -5.79 -10.27
C THR A 44 -10.92 -6.59 -11.57
N THR A 45 -11.78 -7.60 -11.63
CA THR A 45 -11.95 -8.44 -12.83
C THR A 45 -12.32 -7.65 -14.09
N GLY A 46 -12.91 -6.46 -13.94
CA GLY A 46 -13.20 -5.54 -15.06
C GLY A 46 -12.04 -4.62 -15.45
N GLY A 47 -10.93 -4.62 -14.72
CA GLY A 47 -9.74 -3.80 -15.00
C GLY A 47 -9.94 -2.29 -14.85
N LYS A 48 -11.08 -1.86 -14.30
CA LYS A 48 -11.45 -0.44 -14.14
C LYS A 48 -11.05 0.14 -12.80
N ASP A 49 -10.90 -0.71 -11.79
CA ASP A 49 -10.57 -0.28 -10.44
C ASP A 49 -9.41 -1.13 -9.93
N ALA A 50 -8.59 -0.51 -9.10
CA ALA A 50 -7.53 -1.19 -8.38
C ALA A 50 -7.40 -0.62 -6.97
N PHE A 51 -6.83 -1.41 -6.07
CA PHE A 51 -6.36 -0.88 -4.81
C PHE A 51 -5.08 -1.58 -4.37
N GLY A 52 -4.17 -0.82 -3.75
CA GLY A 52 -2.99 -1.33 -3.08
C GLY A 52 -3.16 -1.28 -1.57
N ILE A 53 -2.64 -2.29 -0.87
CA ILE A 53 -2.51 -2.31 0.59
C ILE A 53 -1.03 -2.40 0.92
N SER A 54 -0.49 -1.34 1.53
CA SER A 54 0.87 -1.35 2.10
C SER A 54 0.81 -1.59 3.60
N LEU A 55 1.70 -2.45 4.11
CA LEU A 55 1.86 -2.77 5.51
C LEU A 55 3.15 -2.14 6.05
N TRP A 56 3.07 -1.61 7.27
CA TRP A 56 4.12 -0.85 7.92
C TRP A 56 4.27 -1.30 9.37
N ASP A 57 5.48 -1.32 9.89
CA ASP A 57 5.77 -1.76 11.26
C ASP A 57 5.01 -0.91 12.28
N ARG A 58 5.18 0.42 12.18
CA ARG A 58 4.55 1.42 13.05
C ARG A 58 3.84 2.51 12.25
N THR A 59 2.92 3.21 12.91
CA THR A 59 2.15 4.32 12.33
C THR A 59 3.07 5.46 11.88
N GLU A 60 4.11 5.76 12.67
CA GLU A 60 5.05 6.85 12.40
C GLU A 60 5.83 6.63 11.10
N ASP A 61 6.18 5.38 10.81
CA ASP A 61 6.90 5.00 9.59
C ASP A 61 5.99 5.22 8.36
N ALA A 62 4.72 4.80 8.45
CA ALA A 62 3.72 4.99 7.40
C ALA A 62 3.38 6.48 7.15
N GLU A 63 3.34 7.27 8.21
CA GLU A 63 3.12 8.71 8.12
C GLU A 63 4.31 9.46 7.53
N ALA A 64 5.54 9.11 7.95
CA ALA A 64 6.76 9.67 7.39
C ALA A 64 6.83 9.40 5.87
N TYR A 65 6.56 8.17 5.46
CA TYR A 65 6.41 7.80 4.05
C TYR A 65 5.33 8.64 3.34
N SER A 66 4.15 8.80 3.97
CA SER A 66 3.03 9.53 3.38
C SER A 66 3.35 10.99 3.09
N ARG A 67 4.17 11.63 3.95
CA ARG A 67 4.58 13.03 3.77
C ARG A 67 5.74 13.18 2.78
N ALA A 68 6.74 12.29 2.84
CA ALA A 68 8.00 12.47 2.12
C ALA A 68 8.01 11.80 0.73
N THR A 69 7.55 10.56 0.64
CA THR A 69 7.80 9.71 -0.55
C THR A 69 6.54 9.37 -1.33
N TYR A 70 5.38 9.30 -0.67
CA TYR A 70 4.11 9.05 -1.37
C TYR A 70 3.82 10.00 -2.54
N PRO A 71 4.19 11.30 -2.52
CA PRO A 71 4.04 12.17 -3.69
C PRO A 71 4.75 11.65 -4.95
N GLU A 72 5.91 10.99 -4.81
CA GLU A 72 6.63 10.37 -5.92
C GLU A 72 5.87 9.15 -6.44
N VAL A 73 5.34 8.31 -5.55
CA VAL A 73 4.50 7.17 -5.94
C VAL A 73 3.23 7.64 -6.64
N ALA A 74 2.56 8.69 -6.14
CA ALA A 74 1.39 9.26 -6.78
C ALA A 74 1.70 9.77 -8.20
N LYS A 75 2.89 10.33 -8.42
CA LYS A 75 3.36 10.72 -9.75
C LYS A 75 3.55 9.51 -10.68
N LEU A 76 4.12 8.41 -10.17
CA LEU A 76 4.25 7.17 -10.94
C LEU A 76 2.91 6.56 -11.32
N LEU A 77 1.88 6.73 -10.48
CA LEU A 77 0.52 6.24 -10.71
C LEU A 77 -0.28 7.10 -11.69
N ALA A 78 0.01 8.41 -11.78
CA ALA A 78 -0.77 9.40 -12.55
C ALA A 78 -1.01 9.02 -14.02
N SER A 79 -0.07 8.30 -14.64
CA SER A 79 -0.21 7.82 -16.03
C SER A 79 -1.33 6.79 -16.21
N PHE A 80 -1.70 6.06 -15.14
CA PHE A 80 -2.61 4.92 -15.18
C PHE A 80 -3.96 5.17 -14.52
N VAL A 81 -4.06 6.21 -13.69
CA VAL A 81 -5.27 6.48 -12.88
C VAL A 81 -6.06 7.67 -13.42
N GLU A 82 -7.37 7.61 -13.23
CA GLU A 82 -8.31 8.71 -13.43
C GLU A 82 -8.52 9.43 -12.08
N GLY A 83 -8.29 10.74 -12.07
CA GLY A 83 -8.39 11.55 -10.85
C GLY A 83 -7.29 11.24 -9.83
N THR A 84 -7.59 11.53 -8.56
CA THR A 84 -6.65 11.38 -7.45
C THR A 84 -6.93 10.07 -6.70
N PRO A 85 -5.93 9.20 -6.48
CA PRO A 85 -6.10 8.01 -5.64
C PRO A 85 -6.58 8.37 -4.22
N ARG A 86 -7.53 7.60 -3.70
CA ARG A 86 -8.03 7.76 -2.32
C ARG A 86 -7.15 6.98 -1.36
N VAL A 87 -6.62 7.66 -0.36
CA VAL A 87 -5.79 7.04 0.70
C VAL A 87 -6.61 6.90 1.97
N GLU A 88 -6.58 5.71 2.55
CA GLU A 88 -7.18 5.37 3.83
C GLU A 88 -6.15 4.64 4.69
N THR A 89 -6.27 4.74 6.02
CA THR A 89 -5.30 4.18 6.95
C THR A 89 -5.97 3.38 8.06
N TYR A 90 -5.34 2.30 8.50
CA TYR A 90 -5.94 1.33 9.41
C TYR A 90 -4.91 0.73 10.36
N GLU A 91 -5.33 0.42 11.58
CA GLU A 91 -4.61 -0.53 12.43
C GLU A 91 -4.92 -1.95 11.97
N VAL A 92 -3.87 -2.78 11.84
CA VAL A 92 -4.08 -4.17 11.42
C VAL A 92 -4.39 -5.03 12.63
N SER A 93 -5.61 -5.57 12.68
CA SER A 93 -6.07 -6.41 13.78
C SER A 93 -5.58 -7.87 13.68
N ASN A 94 -5.56 -8.44 12.47
CA ASN A 94 -5.18 -9.85 12.25
C ASN A 94 -4.73 -10.07 10.79
N SER A 95 -3.88 -11.07 10.57
CA SER A 95 -3.46 -11.52 9.24
C SER A 95 -3.01 -12.99 9.27
N THR A 96 -3.38 -13.76 8.25
CA THR A 96 -2.97 -15.17 8.07
C THR A 96 -1.81 -15.33 7.09
N PHE A 97 -1.65 -14.38 6.16
CA PHE A 97 -0.54 -14.35 5.20
C PHE A 97 0.73 -13.77 5.83
N HIS A 98 0.56 -12.71 6.63
CA HIS A 98 1.62 -12.12 7.43
C HIS A 98 1.48 -12.61 8.85
N ARG A 99 2.44 -13.39 9.37
CA ARG A 99 2.44 -13.78 10.78
C ARG A 99 2.69 -12.55 11.63
N ILE A 100 1.61 -11.91 12.07
CA ILE A 100 1.66 -10.91 13.13
C ILE A 100 1.87 -11.70 14.43
N PRO A 101 2.97 -11.48 15.17
CA PRO A 101 3.13 -12.10 16.47
C PRO A 101 1.94 -11.75 17.35
N ALA A 102 1.37 -12.75 18.05
CA ALA A 102 0.30 -12.50 18.99
C ALA A 102 0.75 -11.44 20.01
N ALA A 103 -0.10 -10.46 20.28
CA ALA A 103 0.18 -9.46 21.30
C ALA A 103 0.40 -10.16 22.64
N VAL A 104 1.58 -9.95 23.25
CA VAL A 104 1.85 -10.43 24.61
C VAL A 104 0.98 -9.58 25.54
N THR A 105 -0.16 -10.12 25.97
CA THR A 105 -0.97 -9.49 27.01
C THR A 105 -0.18 -9.59 28.32
N PRO A 106 0.19 -8.48 28.98
CA PRO A 106 0.79 -8.57 30.30
C PRO A 106 -0.26 -9.18 31.23
N SER A 107 0.05 -10.31 31.84
CA SER A 107 -0.79 -10.89 32.88
C SER A 107 -0.89 -9.88 34.02
N SER A 108 -2.07 -9.31 34.24
CA SER A 108 -2.37 -8.59 35.47
C SER A 108 -2.20 -9.56 36.64
N ARG A 109 -1.34 -9.20 37.59
CA ARG A 109 -1.22 -9.84 38.91
C ARG A 109 -2.27 -9.27 39.84
#